data_AF-A0A847Y6I8-F1
#
_entry.id   AF-A0A847Y6I8-F1
#
_cell.length_a   1.000
_cell.length_b   1.000
_cell.length_c   1.000
_cell.angle_alpha   90.00
_cell.angle_beta   90.00
_cell.angle_gamma   90.00
#
_symmetry.space_group_name_H-M   'P 1'
#
loop_
_entity.id
_entity.type
_entity.pdbx_description
1 polymer ?
#
loop_
_entity_poly.entity_id
_entity_poly.type
_entity_poly.pdbx_seq_one_letter_code
_entity_poly.pdbx_strand_id
1 'polypeptide(L)'
;MTTKDIIKNLPLEDKTKNTLLEKFDTFTPDQKFDLEQVMWDAYEAIYNLKLQENLDLALLEAKENKESLDPEFYARVKVQTEKEMAKYLLGSTTEAELKNIRQKIQSLINRN
;
A
#
# COMPACT_ATOMS: atom_id res chain seq x y z
N MET A 1 7.35 0.68 10.33
CA MET A 1 5.97 0.51 9.83
C MET A 1 5.51 -0.88 10.22
N THR A 2 4.35 -1.00 10.84
CA THR A 2 3.78 -2.27 11.32
C THR A 2 2.55 -2.67 10.49
N THR A 3 2.09 -3.91 10.62
CA THR A 3 0.85 -4.37 9.98
C THR A 3 -0.37 -3.55 10.40
N LYS A 4 -0.45 -3.15 11.68
CA LYS A 4 -1.52 -2.26 12.16
C LYS A 4 -1.44 -0.88 11.52
N ASP A 5 -0.23 -0.38 11.26
CA ASP A 5 -0.05 0.88 10.52
C ASP A 5 -0.55 0.71 9.08
N ILE A 6 -0.24 -0.40 8.42
CA ILE A 6 -0.73 -0.70 7.07
C ILE A 6 -2.26 -0.77 7.04
N ILE A 7 -2.90 -1.48 7.99
CA ILE A 7 -4.37 -1.58 8.06
C ILE A 7 -5.04 -0.21 8.17
N LYS A 8 -4.51 0.69 9.00
CA LYS A 8 -5.04 2.06 9.18
C LYS A 8 -4.97 2.88 7.89
N ASN A 9 -3.92 2.64 7.12
CA ASN A 9 -3.49 3.47 6.00
C ASN A 9 -3.95 2.95 4.64
N LEU A 10 -4.23 1.65 4.51
CA LEU A 10 -4.80 1.10 3.28
C LEU A 10 -6.16 1.76 2.97
N PRO A 11 -6.53 1.96 1.70
CA PRO A 11 -7.79 2.61 1.35
C PRO A 11 -9.05 1.72 1.54
N LEU A 12 -9.09 0.92 2.60
CA LEU A 12 -10.24 0.08 2.97
C LEU A 12 -11.37 0.90 3.60
N GLU A 13 -12.59 0.36 3.60
CA GLU A 13 -13.71 0.95 4.35
C GLU A 13 -13.38 1.04 5.84
N ASP A 14 -13.72 2.15 6.50
CA ASP A 14 -13.42 2.37 7.92
C ASP A 14 -13.97 1.25 8.80
N LYS A 15 -15.14 0.71 8.45
CA LYS A 15 -15.72 -0.46 9.14
C LYS A 15 -14.80 -1.68 9.06
N THR A 16 -14.23 -1.96 7.89
CA THR A 16 -13.28 -3.06 7.69
C THR A 16 -11.99 -2.82 8.46
N LYS A 17 -11.45 -1.60 8.42
CA LYS A 17 -10.24 -1.22 9.19
C LYS A 17 -10.44 -1.46 10.68
N ASN A 18 -11.54 -0.94 11.23
CA ASN A 18 -11.84 -1.05 12.66
C ASN A 18 -12.03 -2.52 13.06
N THR A 19 -12.76 -3.30 12.26
CA THR A 19 -12.95 -4.74 12.50
C THR A 19 -11.61 -5.49 12.52
N LEU A 20 -10.73 -5.19 11.57
CA LEU A 20 -9.40 -5.81 11.50
C LEU A 20 -8.53 -5.41 12.70
N LEU A 21 -8.51 -4.12 13.07
CA LEU A 21 -7.72 -3.64 14.20
C LEU A 21 -8.18 -4.20 15.53
N GLU A 22 -9.50 -4.28 15.76
CA GLU A 22 -10.09 -4.86 16.97
C GLU A 22 -9.80 -6.35 17.09
N LYS A 23 -9.97 -7.10 15.98
CA LYS A 23 -9.75 -8.55 15.98
C LYS A 23 -8.29 -8.95 15.92
N PHE A 24 -7.40 -8.08 15.42
CA PHE A 24 -5.98 -8.39 15.20
C PHE A 24 -5.33 -9.01 16.44
N ASP A 25 -5.57 -8.43 17.62
CA ASP A 25 -4.94 -8.92 18.84
C ASP A 25 -5.50 -10.27 19.30
N THR A 26 -6.75 -10.57 18.96
CA THR A 26 -7.45 -11.82 19.29
C THR A 26 -7.16 -12.98 18.33
N PHE A 27 -6.52 -12.71 17.20
CA PHE A 27 -6.16 -13.75 16.22
C PHE A 27 -5.08 -14.69 16.74
N THR A 28 -5.19 -15.96 16.33
CA THR A 28 -4.14 -16.97 16.53
C THR A 28 -2.87 -16.57 15.77
N PRO A 29 -1.69 -17.11 16.12
CA PRO A 29 -0.45 -16.83 15.39
C PRO A 29 -0.57 -17.07 13.87
N ASP A 30 -1.21 -18.16 13.45
CA ASP A 30 -1.40 -18.48 12.03
C ASP A 30 -2.31 -17.46 11.33
N GLN A 31 -3.42 -17.06 11.98
CA GLN A 31 -4.32 -16.04 11.46
C GLN A 31 -3.64 -14.67 11.36
N LYS A 32 -2.78 -14.33 12.33
CA LYS A 32 -1.97 -13.11 12.27
C LYS A 32 -1.02 -13.17 11.09
N PHE A 33 -0.29 -14.27 10.92
CA PHE A 33 0.62 -14.44 9.79
C PHE A 33 -0.09 -14.29 8.43
N ASP A 34 -1.23 -14.95 8.25
CA ASP A 34 -2.03 -14.85 7.02
C ASP A 34 -2.50 -13.41 6.76
N LEU A 35 -3.00 -12.73 7.80
CA LEU A 35 -3.43 -11.34 7.66
C LEU A 35 -2.26 -10.42 7.36
N GLU A 36 -1.13 -10.60 8.05
CA GLU A 36 0.10 -9.83 7.82
C GLU A 36 0.53 -9.94 6.37
N GLN A 37 0.60 -11.16 5.83
CA GLN A 37 0.96 -11.38 4.44
C GLN A 37 0.01 -10.64 3.48
N VAL A 38 -1.30 -10.75 3.68
CA VAL A 38 -2.27 -10.05 2.81
C VAL A 38 -2.15 -8.53 2.91
N MET A 39 -1.89 -7.99 4.10
CA MET A 39 -1.73 -6.54 4.29
C MET A 39 -0.45 -6.03 3.62
N TRP A 40 0.66 -6.75 3.77
CA TRP A 40 1.93 -6.40 3.14
C TRP A 40 1.87 -6.54 1.62
N ASP A 41 1.28 -7.61 1.09
CA ASP A 41 1.04 -7.78 -0.35
C ASP A 41 0.25 -6.61 -0.93
N ALA A 42 -0.81 -6.17 -0.21
CA ALA A 42 -1.63 -5.04 -0.61
C ALA A 42 -0.83 -3.73 -0.60
N TYR A 43 -0.03 -3.49 0.44
CA TYR A 43 0.84 -2.33 0.53
C TYR A 43 1.86 -2.29 -0.60
N GLU A 44 2.54 -3.40 -0.87
CA GLU A 44 3.54 -3.52 -1.92
C GLU A 44 2.94 -3.33 -3.31
N ALA A 45 1.74 -3.86 -3.57
CA ALA A 45 1.04 -3.64 -4.83
C ALA A 45 0.78 -2.15 -5.09
N ILE A 46 0.30 -1.42 -4.09
CA ILE A 46 0.07 0.04 -4.19
C ILE A 46 1.40 0.78 -4.35
N TYR A 47 2.43 0.41 -3.57
CA TYR A 47 3.75 1.00 -3.68
C TYR A 47 4.33 0.83 -5.10
N ASN A 48 4.25 -0.37 -5.66
CA ASN A 48 4.79 -0.66 -7.00
C ASN A 48 4.05 0.11 -8.09
N LEU A 49 2.73 0.25 -7.97
CA LEU A 49 1.95 1.08 -8.87
C LEU A 49 2.40 2.55 -8.81
N LYS A 50 2.54 3.09 -7.60
CA LYS A 50 2.98 4.48 -7.41
C LYS A 50 4.41 4.70 -7.88
N LEU A 51 5.29 3.71 -7.67
CA LEU A 51 6.66 3.74 -8.16
C LEU A 51 6.69 3.79 -9.69
N GLN A 52 5.86 2.98 -10.36
CA GLN A 52 5.77 2.97 -11.81
C GLN A 52 5.29 4.33 -12.35
N GLU A 53 4.23 4.89 -11.75
CA GLU A 53 3.74 6.23 -12.11
C GLU A 53 4.83 7.30 -11.96
N ASN A 54 5.57 7.27 -10.84
CA ASN A 54 6.63 8.24 -10.57
C ASN A 54 7.85 8.06 -11.49
N LEU A 55 8.16 6.83 -11.89
CA LEU A 55 9.19 6.57 -12.90
C LEU A 55 8.77 7.15 -14.25
N ASP A 56 7.52 6.93 -14.66
CA ASP A 56 7.02 7.45 -15.94
C ASP A 56 7.03 8.98 -15.97
N LEU A 57 6.65 9.64 -14.87
CA LEU A 57 6.75 11.09 -14.71
C LEU A 57 8.19 11.59 -14.75
N ALA A 58 9.09 10.98 -13.97
CA ALA A 58 10.49 11.39 -13.92
C ALA A 58 11.22 11.18 -15.27
N LEU A 59 10.85 10.15 -16.02
CA LEU A 59 11.35 9.94 -17.39
C LEU A 59 10.84 11.01 -18.37
N LEU A 60 9.60 11.50 -18.19
CA LEU A 60 9.10 12.63 -18.97
C LEU A 60 9.85 13.92 -18.63
N GLU A 61 10.09 14.19 -17.35
CA GLU A 61 10.88 15.36 -16.91
C GLU A 61 12.33 15.30 -17.41
N ALA A 62 12.94 14.12 -17.45
CA ALA A 62 14.27 13.92 -17.99
C ALA A 62 14.35 14.26 -19.49
N LYS A 63 13.30 13.96 -20.28
CA LYS A 63 13.23 14.39 -21.69
C LYS A 63 13.22 15.92 -21.84
N GLU A 64 12.71 16.62 -20.83
CA GLU A 64 12.69 18.08 -20.77
C GLU A 64 13.94 18.68 -20.11
N ASN A 65 14.95 17.87 -19.79
CA ASN A 65 16.16 18.23 -19.03
C ASN A 65 15.88 18.78 -17.62
N LYS A 66 14.73 18.42 -17.02
CA LYS A 66 14.36 18.81 -15.65
C LYS A 66 14.81 17.81 -14.59
N GLU A 67 15.15 16.59 -15.01
CA GLU A 67 15.62 15.50 -14.15
C GLU A 67 16.82 14.79 -14.79
N SER A 68 17.80 14.37 -13.99
CA SER A 68 19.02 13.72 -14.47
C SER A 68 18.87 12.20 -14.51
N LEU A 69 19.25 11.55 -15.62
CA LEU A 69 19.33 10.07 -15.72
C LEU A 69 20.70 9.55 -15.27
N ASP A 70 21.12 9.97 -14.07
CA ASP A 70 22.33 9.50 -13.41
C ASP A 70 22.09 8.18 -12.65
N PRO A 71 23.14 7.52 -12.13
CA PRO A 71 22.97 6.29 -11.35
C PRO A 71 22.05 6.45 -10.12
N GLU A 72 21.91 7.66 -9.59
CA GLU A 72 21.05 7.99 -8.45
C GLU A 72 19.58 8.24 -8.82
N PHE A 73 19.25 8.35 -10.11
CA PHE A 73 17.90 8.60 -10.61
C PHE A 73 16.84 7.70 -9.97
N TYR A 74 17.07 6.39 -10.03
CA TYR A 74 16.13 5.41 -9.48
C TYR A 74 15.96 5.54 -7.96
N ALA A 75 17.04 5.90 -7.25
CA ALA A 75 16.99 6.13 -5.81
C ALA A 75 16.16 7.39 -5.47
N ARG A 76 16.27 8.47 -6.25
CA ARG A 76 15.45 9.68 -6.08
C ARG A 76 13.97 9.40 -6.28
N VAL A 77 13.62 8.66 -7.34
CA VAL A 77 12.23 8.28 -7.63
C VAL A 77 11.66 7.40 -6.51
N LYS A 78 12.45 6.47 -5.96
CA LYS A 78 12.04 5.68 -4.79
C LYS A 78 11.75 6.54 -3.57
N VAL A 79 12.66 7.45 -3.22
CA VAL A 79 12.47 8.37 -2.07
C VAL A 79 11.23 9.24 -2.25
N GLN A 80 10.96 9.70 -3.47
CA GLN A 80 9.74 10.44 -3.77
C GLN A 80 8.49 9.58 -3.60
N THR A 81 8.53 8.34 -4.11
CA THR A 81 7.43 7.38 -3.98
C THR A 81 7.13 7.07 -2.52
N GLU A 82 8.14 6.88 -1.67
CA GLU A 82 7.94 6.66 -0.23
C GLU A 82 7.25 7.86 0.45
N LYS A 83 7.67 9.09 0.10
CA LYS A 83 7.03 10.32 0.61
C LYS A 83 5.58 10.46 0.15
N GLU A 84 5.29 10.08 -1.08
CA GLU A 84 3.94 10.14 -1.64
C GLU A 84 3.05 9.03 -1.10
N MET A 85 3.58 7.83 -0.89
CA MET A 85 2.87 6.76 -0.20
C MET A 85 2.44 7.20 1.19
N ALA A 86 3.31 7.89 1.95
CA ALA A 86 2.92 8.45 3.24
C ALA A 86 1.74 9.44 3.14
N LYS A 87 1.57 10.15 2.01
CA LYS A 87 0.44 11.07 1.77
C LYS A 87 -0.79 10.36 1.21
N TYR A 88 -0.60 9.45 0.28
CA TYR A 88 -1.65 8.65 -0.38
C TYR A 88 -2.40 7.80 0.65
N LEU A 89 -1.68 7.25 1.61
CA LEU A 89 -2.25 6.49 2.72
C LEU A 89 -3.05 7.35 3.72
N LEU A 90 -2.84 8.66 3.73
CA LEU A 90 -3.61 9.63 4.52
C LEU A 90 -4.79 10.22 3.73
N GLY A 91 -4.90 9.96 2.43
CA GLY A 91 -5.91 10.50 1.53
C GLY A 91 -6.81 9.43 0.92
N SER A 92 -8.12 9.65 0.90
CA SER A 92 -9.09 8.73 0.31
C SER A 92 -8.86 8.57 -1.20
N THR A 93 -8.32 7.41 -1.64
CA THR A 93 -8.17 7.10 -3.07
C THR A 93 -8.73 5.70 -3.41
N THR A 94 -8.88 5.46 -4.72
CA THR A 94 -9.98 4.84 -5.49
C THR A 94 -10.29 3.35 -5.30
N GLU A 95 -11.59 3.02 -5.36
CA GLU A 95 -12.17 1.68 -5.14
C GLU A 95 -11.71 0.56 -6.11
N ALA A 96 -11.24 0.91 -7.30
CA ALA A 96 -11.06 -0.06 -8.40
C ALA A 96 -9.95 -1.10 -8.14
N GLU A 97 -8.88 -0.73 -7.43
CA GLU A 97 -7.72 -1.60 -7.20
C GLU A 97 -7.87 -2.49 -5.97
N LEU A 98 -8.77 -2.14 -5.06
CA LEU A 98 -8.95 -2.82 -3.78
C LEU A 98 -9.88 -4.03 -3.85
N LYS A 99 -10.56 -4.26 -4.96
CA LYS A 99 -11.58 -5.31 -5.06
C LYS A 99 -11.03 -6.70 -4.71
N ASN A 100 -9.84 -7.05 -5.23
CA ASN A 100 -9.20 -8.34 -4.98
C ASN A 100 -8.70 -8.46 -3.52
N ILE A 101 -8.20 -7.35 -2.96
CA ILE A 101 -7.75 -7.29 -1.56
C ILE A 101 -8.94 -7.43 -0.61
N ARG A 102 -10.07 -6.75 -0.91
CA ARG A 102 -11.30 -6.82 -0.13
C ARG A 102 -11.86 -8.24 -0.07
N GLN A 103 -11.82 -8.98 -1.18
CA GLN A 103 -12.24 -10.38 -1.22
C GLN A 103 -11.35 -11.29 -0.35
N LYS A 104 -10.02 -11.13 -0.42
CA LYS A 104 -9.09 -11.88 0.45
C LYS A 104 -9.34 -11.57 1.93
N ILE A 105 -9.52 -10.29 2.28
CA ILE A 105 -9.83 -9.85 3.65
C ILE A 105 -11.15 -10.46 4.14
N GLN A 106 -12.21 -10.42 3.33
CA GLN A 106 -13.50 -11.02 3.69
C GLN A 106 -13.41 -12.53 3.93
N SER A 107 -12.60 -13.25 3.15
CA SER A 107 -12.39 -14.68 3.37
C SER A 107 -11.73 -14.98 4.72
N LEU A 108 -10.82 -14.10 5.19
CA LEU A 108 -10.18 -14.22 6.50
C LEU A 108 -11.14 -13.87 7.64
N ILE A 109 -11.99 -12.84 7.46
CA ILE A 109 -12.98 -12.42 8.46
C ILE A 109 -14.07 -13.50 8.65
N ASN A 110 -14.54 -14.11 7.56
CA ASN A 110 -15.64 -15.07 7.54
C ASN A 110 -15.20 -16.52 7.87
N ARG A 111 -13.90 -16.77 8.05
CA ARG A 111 -13.39 -18.05 8.60
C ARG A 111 -13.54 -18.16 10.12
N ASN A 112 -14.19 -17.18 10.77
CA ASN A 112 -14.64 -17.23 12.16
C ASN A 112 -16.05 -17.79 12.26
#